data_AF-P44294-F1
#
_entry.id   AF-P44294-F1
#
_cell.length_a   1.000
_cell.length_b   1.000
_cell.length_c   1.000
_cell.angle_alpha   90.00
_cell.angle_beta   90.00
_cell.angle_gamma   90.00
#
_symmetry.space_group_name_H-M   'P 1'
#
loop_
_entity.id
_entity.type
_entity.pdbx_description
1 polymer ?
#
loop_
_entity_poly.entity_id
_entity_poly.type
_entity_poly.pdbx_seq_one_letter_code
_entity_poly.pdbx_strand_id
1 'polypeptide(L)' 'MKGQLNLRSETTALSLKQGEVAFITAGAAYEVEGLIEGYAVVAKLP' A
#
# COMPACT_ATOMS: atom_id res chain seq x y z
N MET A 1 -8.96 0.78 -8.63
CA MET A 1 -9.31 0.05 -7.40
C MET A 1 -10.79 0.15 -7.23
N LYS A 2 -11.51 -0.93 -7.56
CA LYS A 2 -12.79 -1.17 -6.89
C LYS A 2 -12.46 -1.48 -5.44
N GLY A 3 -12.58 -0.46 -4.59
CA GLY A 3 -12.16 -0.52 -3.19
C GLY A 3 -10.81 0.15 -2.95
N GLN A 4 -10.01 -0.47 -2.08
CA GLN A 4 -8.75 0.07 -1.57
C GLN A 4 -7.70 -1.03 -1.44
N LEU A 5 -6.42 -0.67 -1.62
CA LEU A 5 -5.28 -1.51 -1.29
C LEU A 5 -4.93 -1.28 0.18
N ASN A 6 -4.91 -2.33 0.97
CA ASN A 6 -4.40 -2.25 2.32
C ASN A 6 -2.98 -2.79 2.34
N LEU A 7 -2.04 -1.96 2.82
CA LEU A 7 -0.68 -2.38 3.14
C LEU A 7 -0.56 -2.46 4.65
N ARG A 8 -0.16 -3.61 5.17
CA ARG A 8 0.02 -3.81 6.61
C ARG A 8 1.42 -4.30 6.91
N SER A 9 2.06 -3.66 7.88
CA SER A 9 3.26 -4.12 8.55
C SER A 9 2.95 -4.15 10.06
N GLU A 10 3.86 -4.69 10.87
CA GLU A 10 3.65 -4.87 12.31
C GLU A 10 3.14 -3.61 13.03
N THR A 11 3.61 -2.43 12.61
CA THR A 11 3.28 -1.14 13.23
C THR A 11 2.51 -0.18 12.32
N THR A 12 2.32 -0.53 11.04
CA THR A 12 1.84 0.41 10.03
C THR A 12 0.72 -0.20 9.21
N ALA A 13 -0.43 0.46 9.15
CA ALA A 13 -1.52 0.12 8.25
C ALA A 13 -1.82 1.32 7.33
N LEU A 14 -1.71 1.11 6.03
CA LEU A 14 -2.02 2.11 5.00
C LEU A 14 -3.16 1.59 4.14
N SER A 15 -4.10 2.47 3.80
CA SER A 15 -5.21 2.18 2.89
C SER A 15 -5.14 3.14 1.72
N LEU A 16 -4.91 2.62 0.52
CA LEU A 16 -4.73 3.40 -0.70
C LEU A 16 -5.93 3.24 -1.62
N LYS A 17 -6.46 4.35 -2.10
CA LYS A 17 -7.45 4.36 -3.18
C LYS A 17 -6.75 4.37 -4.54
N GLN A 18 -7.55 4.26 -5.60
CA GLN A 18 -7.03 4.31 -6.97
C GLN A 18 -6.26 5.60 -7.24
N GLY A 19 -5.04 5.46 -7.74
CA GLY A 19 -4.15 6.58 -8.07
C GLY A 19 -3.48 7.24 -6.87
N GLU A 20 -3.73 6.75 -5.66
CA GLU A 20 -3.10 7.28 -4.46
C GLU A 20 -1.65 6.79 -4.33
N VAL A 21 -0.84 7.58 -3.63
CA VAL A 21 0.58 7.33 -3.44
C VAL A 21 0.87 7.13 -1.95
N ALA A 22 1.55 6.04 -1.61
CA ALA A 22 2.12 5.81 -0.28
C ALA A 22 3.65 5.77 -0.33
N PHE A 23 4.24 6.19 0.78
CA PHE A 23 5.63 5.98 1.09
C PHE A 23 5.77 4.90 2.16
N ILE A 24 6.60 3.89 1.91
CA ILE A 24 6.87 2.80 2.84
C ILE A 24 8.34 2.80 3.27
N THR A 25 8.63 2.16 4.40
CA THR A 25 10.02 2.03 4.86
C THR A 25 10.75 0.96 4.05
N ALA A 26 11.95 1.26 3.56
CA ALA A 26 12.77 0.27 2.88
C ALA A 26 13.10 -0.91 3.81
N GLY A 27 13.02 -2.13 3.27
CA GLY A 27 13.36 -3.36 4.00
C GLY A 27 12.30 -3.84 4.99
N ALA A 28 11.22 -3.09 5.20
CA ALA A 28 10.08 -3.59 5.97
C ALA A 28 9.22 -4.55 5.13
N ALA A 29 8.74 -5.61 5.77
CA ALA A 29 7.77 -6.52 5.17
C ALA A 29 6.36 -5.91 5.28
N TYR A 30 5.63 -5.93 4.17
CA TYR A 30 4.24 -5.52 4.11
C TYR A 30 3.38 -6.64 3.52
N GLU A 31 2.27 -6.93 4.18
CA GLU A 31 1.16 -7.69 3.64
C GLU A 31 0.32 -6.77 2.76
N VAL A 32 -0.13 -7.30 1.62
CA VAL A 32 -0.90 -6.58 0.61
C VAL A 32 -2.26 -7.25 0.47
N GLU A 33 -3.34 -6.51 0.74
CA GLU A 33 -4.71 -7.01 0.63
C GLU A 33 -5.59 -6.05 -0.19
N GLY A 34 -6.68 -6.57 -0.78
CA GLY A 34 -7.72 -5.75 -1.41
C GLY A 34 -7.48 -5.33 -2.86
N LEU A 35 -6.46 -5.89 -3.53
CA LEU A 35 -6.22 -5.63 -4.96
C LEU A 35 -7.14 -6.51 -5.84
N ILE A 36 -8.18 -5.91 -6.43
CA ILE A 36 -9.02 -6.57 -7.46
C ILE A 36 -8.77 -5.96 -8.84
N GLU A 37 -8.81 -4.63 -8.97
CA GLU A 37 -8.59 -3.92 -10.24
C GLU A 37 -7.99 -2.52 -10.02
N GLY A 38 -7.30 -1.94 -11.01
CA GLY A 38 -6.72 -0.58 -10.96
C GLY A 38 -5.33 -0.50 -10.32
N TYR A 39 -4.91 0.71 -9.94
CA TYR A 39 -3.51 0.98 -9.57
C TYR A 39 -3.40 1.92 -8.36
N ALA A 40 -2.28 1.82 -7.66
CA ALA A 40 -1.76 2.75 -6.67
C ALA A 40 -0.23 2.79 -6.82
N VAL A 41 0.43 3.84 -6.33
CA VAL A 41 1.88 3.96 -6.40
C VAL A 41 2.47 3.81 -5.00
N VAL A 42 3.43 2.92 -4.86
CA VAL A 42 4.14 2.72 -3.60
C VAL A 42 5.61 3.03 -3.85
N ALA A 43 6.13 4.03 -3.14
CA ALA A 43 7.54 4.39 -3.15
C ALA A 43 8.17 4.03 -1.80
N LYS A 44 9.44 3.63 -1.78
CA LYS A 44 10.16 3.41 -0.53
C LYS A 44 10.94 4.66 -0.13
N LEU A 45 10.87 5.02 1.15
CA LEU A 45 11.81 5.94 1.77
C LEU A 45 13.09 5.17 2.12
N PRO A 46 14.25 5.85 2.10
CA PRO A 46 15.54 5.24 2.46
C PRO A 46 15.53 4.55 3.82
#